data_AF-A0A1Z4KIA5-F1
#
_entry.id   AF-A0A1Z4KIA5-F1
#
_cell.length_a   1.000
_cell.length_b   1.000
_cell.length_c   1.000
_cell.angle_alpha   90.00
_cell.angle_beta   90.00
_cell.angle_gamma   90.00
#
_symmetry.space_group_name_H-M   'P 1'
#
loop_
_entity.id
_entity.type
_entity.pdbx_description
1 polymer ?
#
loop_
_entity_poly.entity_id
_entity_poly.type
_entity_poly.pdbx_seq_one_letter_code
_entity_poly.pdbx_strand_id
1 'polypeptide(L)'
;MWQAVERIIPDIRSRCEIQLVGTPLTHERFLRRYRGSYGPAISAASGLFPGHGTPLPGLMCCGDSTFPGIGLPAVAASGMIVANTLAPVSQHLAMLDRVGL
;
A
#
# COMPACT_ATOMS: atom_id res chain seq x y z
N MET A 1 -23.43 8.30 -2.57
CA MET A 1 -23.13 7.09 -3.37
C MET A 1 -24.38 6.59 -4.08
N TRP A 2 -25.36 6.02 -3.37
CA TRP A 2 -26.57 5.45 -3.98
C TRP A 2 -27.29 6.37 -4.97
N GLN A 3 -27.57 7.63 -4.58
CA GLN A 3 -28.18 8.62 -5.47
C GLN A 3 -27.45 8.82 -6.81
N ALA A 4 -26.12 8.64 -6.84
CA ALA A 4 -25.34 8.76 -8.07
C ALA A 4 -25.49 7.51 -8.94
N VAL A 5 -25.47 6.32 -8.34
CA VAL A 5 -25.62 5.04 -9.06
C VAL A 5 -27.05 4.86 -9.59
N GLU A 6 -28.05 5.30 -8.83
CA GLU A 6 -29.48 5.27 -9.22
C GLU A 6 -29.77 6.08 -10.50
N ARG A 7 -28.91 7.03 -10.89
CA ARG A 7 -29.04 7.75 -12.17
C ARG A 7 -28.77 6.87 -13.38
N ILE A 8 -28.02 5.78 -13.20
CA ILE A 8 -27.62 4.84 -14.26
C ILE A 8 -28.39 3.52 -14.13
N ILE A 9 -28.58 3.04 -12.89
CA ILE A 9 -29.30 1.80 -12.58
C ILE A 9 -30.39 2.13 -11.55
N PRO A 10 -31.60 2.52 -11.98
CA PRO A 10 -32.62 3.07 -11.09
C PRO A 10 -33.06 2.17 -9.94
N ASP A 11 -33.01 0.85 -10.13
CA ASP A 11 -33.42 -0.15 -9.14
C ASP A 11 -32.24 -0.82 -8.41
N ILE A 12 -31.03 -0.25 -8.48
CA ILE A 12 -29.81 -0.89 -7.94
C ILE A 12 -29.92 -1.30 -6.46
N ARG A 13 -30.69 -0.55 -5.65
CA ARG A 13 -30.88 -0.87 -4.24
C ARG A 13 -31.65 -2.17 -4.01
N SER A 14 -32.68 -2.46 -4.82
CA SER A 14 -33.43 -3.71 -4.68
C SER A 14 -32.65 -4.93 -5.15
N ARG A 15 -31.58 -4.72 -5.93
CA ARG A 15 -30.65 -5.76 -6.39
C ARG A 15 -29.48 -6.02 -5.43
N CYS A 16 -29.32 -5.21 -4.39
CA CYS A 16 -28.18 -5.31 -3.47
C CYS A 16 -28.48 -6.33 -2.37
N GLU A 17 -27.81 -7.47 -2.41
CA GLU A 17 -27.92 -8.50 -1.37
C GLU A 17 -27.02 -8.20 -0.14
N ILE A 18 -25.85 -7.59 -0.37
CA ILE A 18 -24.86 -7.31 0.66
C ILE A 18 -24.32 -5.89 0.48
N GLN A 19 -24.35 -5.12 1.57
CA GLN A 19 -23.76 -3.79 1.64
C GLN A 19 -22.76 -3.71 2.80
N LEU A 20 -21.51 -3.42 2.49
CA LEU A 20 -20.46 -3.14 3.47
C LEU A 20 -19.96 -1.70 3.30
N VAL A 21 -20.06 -0.90 4.35
CA VAL A 21 -19.65 0.51 4.32
C VAL A 21 -18.22 0.64 4.82
N GLY A 22 -17.31 1.04 3.92
CA GLY A 22 -15.96 1.48 4.28
C GLY A 22 -15.95 2.98 4.58
N THR A 23 -15.37 3.37 5.72
CA THR A 23 -15.08 4.77 6.08
C THR A 23 -13.58 4.93 6.33
N PRO A 24 -13.05 6.16 6.48
CA PRO A 24 -11.67 6.34 6.94
C PRO A 24 -11.36 5.58 8.24
N LEU A 25 -12.33 5.45 9.16
CA LEU A 25 -12.17 4.64 10.37
C LEU A 25 -11.98 3.14 10.06
N THR A 26 -12.60 2.64 9.00
CA THR A 26 -12.39 1.27 8.49
C THR A 26 -10.95 1.12 7.99
N HIS A 27 -10.44 2.08 7.22
CA HIS A 27 -9.04 2.08 6.77
C HIS A 27 -8.06 2.13 7.94
N GLU A 28 -8.31 3.00 8.93
CA GLU A 28 -7.49 3.09 10.14
C GLU A 28 -7.45 1.77 10.90
N ARG A 29 -8.63 1.15 11.11
CA ARG A 29 -8.76 -0.12 11.82
C ARG A 29 -8.05 -1.27 11.11
N PHE A 30 -8.27 -1.46 9.82
CA PHE A 30 -7.82 -2.65 9.10
C PHE A 30 -6.42 -2.51 8.51
N LEU A 31 -6.00 -1.30 8.16
CA LEU A 31 -4.71 -1.05 7.50
C LEU A 31 -3.73 -0.26 8.38
N ARG A 32 -4.10 0.02 9.63
CA ARG A 32 -3.30 0.80 10.61
C ARG A 32 -2.86 2.16 10.05
N ARG A 33 -3.77 2.81 9.32
CA ARG A 33 -3.50 4.07 8.63
C ARG A 33 -3.84 5.24 9.54
N TYR A 34 -2.87 6.14 9.71
CA TYR A 34 -3.10 7.37 10.43
C TYR A 34 -4.30 8.12 9.83
N ARG A 35 -5.35 8.33 10.63
CA ARG A 35 -6.61 8.98 10.21
C ARG A 35 -7.29 8.33 9.00
N GLY A 36 -7.03 7.05 8.74
CA GLY A 36 -7.64 6.34 7.61
C GLY A 36 -7.11 6.75 6.23
N SER A 37 -5.94 7.39 6.15
CA SER A 37 -5.43 7.95 4.90
C SER A 37 -5.12 6.90 3.83
N TYR A 38 -5.35 7.27 2.57
CA TYR A 38 -4.86 6.54 1.40
C TYR A 38 -3.48 7.10 1.01
N GLY A 39 -2.47 6.78 1.81
CA GLY A 39 -1.09 7.22 1.64
C GLY A 39 -0.81 8.54 2.37
N PRO A 40 0.43 9.03 2.30
CA PRO A 40 0.82 10.30 2.93
C PRO A 40 0.38 11.54 2.13
N ALA A 41 -0.27 11.37 0.97
CA ALA A 41 -0.75 12.46 0.10
C ALA A 41 0.30 13.53 -0.22
N ILE A 42 1.57 13.13 -0.37
CA ILE A 42 2.67 14.02 -0.74
C ILE A 42 2.52 14.36 -2.22
N SER A 43 2.44 15.65 -2.53
CA SER A 43 2.40 16.11 -3.92
C SER A 43 3.70 15.80 -4.63
N ALA A 44 3.63 15.27 -5.85
CA ALA A 44 4.80 15.06 -6.69
C ALA A 44 5.55 16.37 -7.01
N ALA A 45 4.86 17.53 -6.95
CA ALA A 45 5.49 18.83 -7.11
C ALA A 45 6.34 19.25 -5.89
N SER A 46 6.07 18.66 -4.72
CA SER A 46 6.81 18.94 -3.48
C SER A 46 8.09 18.10 -3.34
N GLY A 47 8.32 17.16 -4.25
CA GLY A 47 9.50 16.31 -4.29
C GLY A 47 9.18 14.82 -4.23
N LEU A 48 10.20 14.03 -3.95
CA LEU A 48 10.09 12.58 -3.83
C LEU A 48 9.53 12.17 -2.46
N PHE A 49 8.95 10.98 -2.40
CA PHE A 49 8.59 10.34 -1.13
C PHE A 49 9.84 10.11 -0.27
N PRO A 50 9.70 10.03 1.07
CA PRO A 50 10.79 9.68 1.96
C PRO A 50 11.50 8.39 1.55
N GLY A 51 12.81 8.33 1.77
CA GLY A 51 13.60 7.11 1.57
C GLY A 51 13.29 6.01 2.60
N HIS A 52 13.94 4.87 2.44
CA HIS A 52 13.71 3.68 3.28
C HIS A 52 14.44 3.70 4.63
N GLY A 53 15.42 4.60 4.81
CA GLY A 53 16.23 4.65 6.02
C GLY A 53 15.46 5.17 7.23
N THR A 54 15.82 4.67 8.41
CA THR A 54 15.39 5.24 9.69
C THR A 54 16.62 5.66 10.52
N PRO A 55 16.46 6.50 11.55
CA PRO A 55 17.55 6.79 12.49
C PRO A 55 18.02 5.57 13.30
N LEU A 56 17.27 4.46 13.30
CA LEU A 56 17.59 3.25 14.05
C LEU A 56 18.41 2.29 13.18
N PRO A 57 19.65 1.92 13.59
CA PRO A 57 20.48 0.99 12.83
C PRO A 57 19.78 -0.36 12.60
N GLY A 58 19.81 -0.85 11.36
CA GLY A 58 19.20 -2.12 10.99
C GLY A 58 17.67 -2.09 10.81
N LEU A 59 17.01 -0.94 11.00
CA LEU A 59 15.58 -0.78 10.75
C LEU A 59 15.34 0.06 9.49
N MET A 60 14.60 -0.52 8.54
CA MET A 60 14.20 0.13 7.29
C MET A 60 12.68 0.14 7.16
N CYS A 61 12.15 1.16 6.47
CA CYS A 61 10.75 1.30 6.12
C CYS A 61 10.51 0.94 4.64
N CYS A 62 9.42 0.22 4.38
CA CYS A 62 8.90 -0.03 3.04
C CYS A 62 7.38 0.16 3.00
N GLY A 63 6.84 0.35 1.81
CA GLY A 63 5.42 0.56 1.56
C GLY A 63 5.13 1.93 0.97
N ASP A 64 3.86 2.31 0.92
CA ASP A 64 3.39 3.51 0.20
C ASP A 64 3.73 4.84 0.84
N SER A 65 4.24 4.84 2.08
CA SER A 65 4.77 6.03 2.74
C SER A 65 6.24 6.30 2.43
N THR A 66 6.88 5.41 1.66
CA THR A 66 8.28 5.55 1.22
C THR A 66 8.35 5.49 -0.29
N PHE A 67 9.43 6.00 -0.87
CA PHE A 67 9.69 5.90 -2.30
C PHE A 67 9.53 4.44 -2.77
N PRO A 68 8.89 4.16 -3.93
CA PRO A 68 8.36 5.10 -4.93
C PRO A 68 7.02 5.80 -4.60
N GLY A 69 6.27 5.35 -3.60
CA GLY A 69 5.04 5.99 -3.14
C GLY A 69 3.77 5.14 -3.25
N ILE A 70 2.62 5.78 -3.50
CA ILE A 70 1.28 5.19 -3.39
C ILE A 70 0.92 4.33 -4.60
N GLY A 71 0.20 3.23 -4.35
CA GLY A 71 -0.37 2.34 -5.37
C GLY A 71 0.35 0.99 -5.43
N LEU A 72 -0.37 -0.04 -5.89
CA LEU A 72 0.12 -1.43 -5.86
C LEU A 72 1.54 -1.61 -6.45
N PRO A 73 1.85 -1.09 -7.66
CA PRO A 73 3.19 -1.26 -8.23
C PRO A 73 4.28 -0.54 -7.42
N ALA A 74 4.00 0.67 -6.93
CA ALA A 74 4.95 1.45 -6.15
C ALA A 74 5.22 0.81 -4.78
N VAL A 75 4.19 0.28 -4.11
CA VAL A 75 4.33 -0.47 -2.85
C VAL A 75 5.17 -1.72 -3.04
N ALA A 76 4.92 -2.49 -4.10
CA ALA A 76 5.68 -3.69 -4.40
C ALA A 76 7.16 -3.35 -4.68
N ALA A 77 7.42 -2.33 -5.49
CA ALA A 77 8.77 -1.86 -5.77
C ALA A 77 9.50 -1.39 -4.50
N SER A 78 8.82 -0.63 -3.63
CA SER A 78 9.37 -0.21 -2.33
C SER A 78 9.82 -1.40 -1.48
N GLY A 79 8.98 -2.44 -1.39
CA GLY A 79 9.33 -3.69 -0.69
C GLY A 79 10.54 -4.40 -1.32
N MET A 80 10.58 -4.51 -2.64
CA MET A 80 11.71 -5.11 -3.36
C MET A 80 13.02 -4.35 -3.14
N ILE A 81 12.99 -3.01 -3.13
CA ILE A 81 14.18 -2.19 -2.89
C ILE A 81 14.74 -2.47 -1.49
N VAL A 82 13.88 -2.48 -0.45
CA VAL A 82 14.33 -2.76 0.92
C VAL A 82 14.86 -4.19 1.04
N ALA A 83 14.16 -5.18 0.48
CA ALA A 83 14.60 -6.57 0.49
C ALA A 83 15.99 -6.75 -0.16
N ASN A 84 16.23 -6.10 -1.31
CA ASN A 84 17.50 -6.15 -2.03
C ASN A 84 18.61 -5.32 -1.37
N THR A 85 18.25 -4.33 -0.54
CA THR A 85 19.21 -3.58 0.28
C THR A 85 19.69 -4.41 1.47
N LEU A 86 18.79 -5.20 2.08
CA LEU A 86 19.11 -6.06 3.22
C LEU A 86 19.86 -7.33 2.80
N ALA A 87 19.46 -7.94 1.69
CA ALA A 87 20.09 -9.13 1.12
C ALA A 87 20.15 -8.96 -0.41
N PRO A 88 21.35 -9.00 -1.02
CA PRO A 88 21.46 -8.94 -2.47
C PRO A 88 20.73 -10.08 -3.16
N VAL A 89 20.37 -9.88 -4.43
CA VAL A 89 19.67 -10.88 -5.27
C VAL A 89 20.35 -12.26 -5.23
N SER A 90 21.68 -12.31 -5.21
CA SER A 90 22.42 -13.57 -5.11
C SER A 90 22.12 -14.36 -3.84
N GLN A 91 21.90 -13.68 -2.71
CA GLN A 91 21.53 -14.34 -1.46
C GLN A 91 20.08 -14.82 -1.47
N HIS A 92 19.17 -14.07 -2.10
CA HIS A 92 17.79 -14.52 -2.32
C HIS A 92 17.76 -15.81 -3.17
N LEU A 93 18.50 -15.83 -4.28
CA LEU A 93 18.61 -17.03 -5.14
C LEU A 93 19.21 -18.21 -4.38
N ALA A 94 20.31 -18.00 -3.65
CA ALA A 94 20.91 -19.05 -2.83
C ALA A 94 19.95 -19.57 -1.73
N MET A 95 19.02 -18.75 -1.25
CA MET A 95 17.99 -19.18 -0.30
C MET A 95 16.94 -20.06 -1.00
N LEU A 96 16.48 -19.68 -2.19
CA LEU A 96 15.54 -20.47 -2.99
C LEU A 96 16.11 -21.87 -3.28
N ASP A 97 17.36 -21.94 -3.74
CA ASP A 97 18.06 -23.20 -3.97
C ASP A 97 18.07 -24.08 -2.71
N ARG A 98 18.29 -23.48 -1.53
CA ARG A 98 18.32 -24.19 -0.24
C ARG A 98 16.97 -24.72 0.20
N VAL A 99 15.86 -24.09 -0.20
CA VAL A 99 14.49 -24.56 0.10
C VAL A 99 13.90 -25.41 -1.02
N GLY A 100 14.69 -25.70 -2.07
CA GLY A 100 14.28 -26.55 -3.19
C GLY A 100 13.33 -25.88 -4.17
N LEU A 101 13.41 -24.55 -4.30
CA LEU A 101 12.72 -23.75 -5.32
C LEU A 101 13.69 -23.29 -6.41
#